data_AF-A0ABD2ZDA0-F1
#
_entry.id   AF-A0ABD2ZDA0-F1
#
_cell.length_a   1.000
_cell.length_b   1.000
_cell.length_c   1.000
_cell.angle_alpha   90.00
_cell.angle_beta   90.00
_cell.angle_gamma   90.00
#
_symmetry.space_group_name_H-M   'P 1'
#
loop_
_entity.id
_entity.type
_entity.pdbx_description
1 polymer ?
#
loop_
_entity_poly.entity_id
_entity_poly.type
_entity_poly.pdbx_seq_one_letter_code
_entity_poly.pdbx_strand_id
1 'polypeptide(L)'
;MLSDNSFIVAYHSNRYSGSDRDYWNPPTNSAVQLAAAITVSARIYMYPYISKKDCYYTDTDSVVLGKPLPSDVISSSVLGKFKLEDEIMKGYFLAPKSYFYAVKHGKEVLKYKELTKTQVTPEWFEEQYADPSRTVMAQVQANFRIK
;
A
#
# COMPACT_ATOMS: atom_id res chain seq x y z
N MET A 1 7.17 -3.15 29.38
CA MET A 1 5.99 -2.81 30.20
C MET A 1 4.86 -2.45 29.25
N LEU A 2 3.72 -3.13 29.36
CA LEU A 2 2.49 -2.74 28.67
C LEU A 2 1.99 -1.45 29.31
N SER A 3 1.74 -0.41 28.51
CA SER A 3 1.22 0.89 28.99
C SER A 3 -0.29 0.85 29.19
N ASP A 4 -0.82 1.80 29.95
CA ASP A 4 -2.25 1.90 30.34
C ASP A 4 -3.24 1.97 29.16
N ASN A 5 -2.76 2.18 27.93
CA ASN A 5 -3.56 2.19 26.70
C ASN A 5 -3.40 0.91 25.85
N SER A 6 -2.86 -0.17 26.42
CA SER A 6 -2.65 -1.44 25.71
C SER A 6 -3.79 -2.42 26.00
N PHE A 7 -4.63 -2.69 25.00
CA PHE A 7 -5.67 -3.73 25.10
C PHE A 7 -5.14 -5.05 24.50
N ILE A 8 -4.94 -6.06 25.34
CA ILE A 8 -4.64 -7.42 24.88
C ILE A 8 -5.97 -8.15 24.70
N VAL A 9 -6.27 -8.54 23.46
CA VAL A 9 -7.42 -9.39 23.16
C VAL A 9 -6.92 -10.82 23.01
N ALA A 10 -7.24 -11.67 23.98
CA ALA A 10 -6.96 -13.10 23.93
C ALA A 10 -8.26 -13.87 23.66
N TYR A 11 -8.27 -14.73 22.64
CA TYR A 11 -9.39 -15.62 22.35
C TYR A 11 -9.09 -17.02 22.85
N HIS A 12 -9.94 -17.55 23.72
CA HIS A 12 -9.88 -18.94 24.14
C HIS A 12 -10.74 -19.80 23.20
N SER A 13 -10.10 -20.53 22.27
CA SER A 13 -10.83 -21.52 21.45
C SER A 13 -10.84 -22.87 22.17
N ASN A 14 -11.99 -23.30 22.67
CA ASN A 14 -12.11 -24.62 23.29
C ASN A 14 -12.12 -25.68 22.17
N ARG A 15 -10.95 -26.25 21.85
CA ARG A 15 -10.84 -27.32 20.84
C ARG A 15 -11.17 -28.65 21.51
N TYR A 16 -12.43 -29.07 21.45
CA TYR A 16 -12.76 -30.47 21.71
C TYR A 16 -12.11 -31.34 20.63
N SER A 17 -11.19 -32.22 21.03
CA SER A 17 -10.60 -33.25 20.19
C SER A 17 -11.58 -34.42 20.07
N GLY A 18 -12.56 -34.30 19.17
CA GLY A 18 -13.50 -35.36 18.83
C GLY A 18 -13.45 -35.65 17.34
N SER A 19 -13.20 -36.89 16.96
CA SER A 19 -13.03 -37.37 15.59
C SER A 19 -14.38 -37.52 14.84
N ASP A 20 -15.15 -36.45 14.69
CA ASP A 20 -16.41 -36.49 13.94
C ASP A 20 -16.27 -35.80 12.57
N ARG A 21 -16.64 -36.54 11.52
CA ARG A 21 -16.58 -36.11 10.11
C ARG A 21 -17.65 -35.07 9.74
N ASP A 22 -18.50 -34.69 10.69
CA ASP A 22 -19.51 -33.62 10.59
C ASP A 22 -19.13 -32.42 11.47
N TYR A 23 -17.86 -32.02 11.43
CA TYR A 23 -17.36 -30.86 12.15
C TYR A 23 -17.97 -29.56 11.59
N TRP A 24 -19.02 -29.05 12.24
CA TRP A 24 -19.51 -27.69 12.02
C TRP A 24 -18.34 -26.73 12.24
N ASN A 25 -17.89 -26.05 11.19
CA ASN A 25 -16.87 -25.01 11.27
C ASN A 25 -17.59 -23.69 11.57
N PRO A 26 -17.71 -23.26 12.85
CA PRO A 26 -18.38 -22.02 13.16
C PRO A 26 -17.66 -20.87 12.44
N PRO A 27 -18.38 -19.89 11.90
CA PRO A 27 -17.76 -18.72 11.30
C PRO A 27 -16.81 -18.11 12.32
N THR A 28 -15.58 -17.87 11.90
CA THR A 28 -14.58 -17.21 12.73
C THR A 28 -15.15 -15.88 13.21
N ASN A 29 -15.15 -15.66 14.52
CA ASN A 29 -15.54 -14.38 15.11
C ASN A 29 -14.62 -13.30 14.54
N SER A 30 -15.12 -12.57 13.54
CA SER A 30 -14.42 -11.45 12.93
C SER A 30 -14.89 -10.18 13.62
N ALA A 31 -13.95 -9.48 14.25
CA ALA A 31 -14.21 -8.17 14.85
C ALA A 31 -14.14 -7.08 13.76
N VAL A 32 -15.10 -7.08 12.85
CA VAL A 32 -15.15 -6.14 11.70
C VAL A 32 -15.10 -4.69 12.17
N GLN A 33 -15.73 -4.38 13.30
CA GLN A 33 -15.73 -3.06 13.91
C GLN A 33 -14.33 -2.62 14.33
N LEU A 34 -13.54 -3.55 14.89
CA LEU A 34 -12.15 -3.27 15.29
C LEU A 34 -11.27 -3.04 14.05
N ALA A 35 -11.42 -3.86 13.01
CA ALA A 35 -10.69 -3.68 11.75
C ALA A 35 -11.02 -2.34 11.07
N ALA A 36 -12.29 -1.92 11.11
CA ALA A 36 -12.73 -0.61 10.61
C ALA A 36 -12.10 0.53 11.43
N ALA A 37 -12.11 0.42 12.77
CA ALA A 37 -11.51 1.41 13.65
C ALA A 37 -9.99 1.57 13.41
N ILE A 38 -9.26 0.46 13.24
CA ILE A 38 -7.83 0.48 12.91
C ILE A 38 -7.59 1.18 11.57
N THR A 39 -8.36 0.82 10.54
CA THR A 39 -8.23 1.39 9.19
C THR A 39 -8.51 2.89 9.16
N VAL A 40 -9.57 3.33 9.85
CA VAL A 40 -9.92 4.75 9.97
C VAL A 40 -8.84 5.51 10.74
N SER A 41 -8.34 4.95 11.84
CA SER A 41 -7.27 5.57 12.63
C SER A 41 -6.00 5.78 11.80
N ALA A 42 -5.62 4.78 11.00
CA ALA A 42 -4.48 4.89 10.08
C ALA A 42 -4.69 6.00 9.03
N ARG A 43 -5.90 6.11 8.45
CA ARG A 43 -6.22 7.17 7.47
C ARG A 43 -6.21 8.57 8.10
N ILE A 44 -6.75 8.71 9.30
CA ILE A 44 -6.70 9.97 10.07
C ILE A 44 -5.25 10.36 10.35
N TYR A 45 -4.42 9.40 10.75
CA TYR A 45 -2.99 9.62 10.97
C TYR A 45 -2.26 10.08 9.69
N MET A 46 -2.61 9.51 8.52
CA MET A 46 -2.00 9.88 7.24
C MET A 46 -2.50 11.22 6.68
N TYR A 47 -3.69 11.67 7.07
CA TYR A 47 -4.35 12.85 6.48
C TYR A 47 -3.52 14.15 6.50
N PRO A 48 -2.79 14.51 7.59
CA PRO A 48 -1.94 15.70 7.59
C PRO A 48 -0.84 15.69 6.52
N TYR A 49 -0.40 14.52 6.08
CA TYR A 49 0.62 14.37 5.04
C TYR A 49 0.01 14.37 3.64
N ILE A 50 -1.14 13.72 3.48
CA ILE A 50 -1.88 13.64 2.21
C ILE A 50 -2.47 15.01 1.82
N SER A 51 -2.92 15.80 2.81
CA SER A 51 -3.51 17.12 2.58
C SER A 51 -2.48 18.22 2.29
N LYS A 52 -1.18 17.91 2.30
CA LYS A 52 -0.13 18.87 1.93
C LYS A 52 -0.22 19.24 0.45
N LYS A 53 0.01 20.51 0.13
CA LYS A 53 0.02 21.01 -1.25
C LYS A 53 1.08 20.35 -2.14
N ASP A 54 2.16 19.87 -1.55
CA ASP A 54 3.27 19.20 -2.21
C ASP A 54 3.19 17.66 -2.12
N CYS A 55 2.01 17.10 -1.83
CA CYS A 55 1.77 15.67 -1.89
C CYS A 55 1.48 15.24 -3.33
N TYR A 56 2.37 14.42 -3.90
CA TYR A 56 2.23 13.90 -5.26
C TYR A 56 1.55 12.54 -5.31
N TYR A 57 1.74 11.71 -4.29
CA TYR A 57 1.19 10.36 -4.26
C TYR A 57 1.09 9.82 -2.83
N THR A 58 0.15 8.90 -2.60
CA THR A 58 0.03 8.12 -1.36
C THR A 58 -0.55 6.73 -1.64
N ASP A 59 -0.05 5.73 -0.92
CA ASP A 59 -0.66 4.39 -0.87
C ASP A 59 -0.53 3.83 0.55
N THR A 60 -1.66 3.66 1.22
CA THR A 60 -1.82 3.08 2.57
C THR A 60 -1.03 3.80 3.67
N ASP A 61 0.27 3.55 3.77
CA ASP A 61 1.20 4.04 4.80
C ASP A 61 2.42 4.77 4.20
N SER A 62 2.39 5.06 2.90
CA SER A 62 3.43 5.78 2.18
C SER A 62 2.95 7.12 1.62
N VAL A 63 3.86 8.07 1.49
CA VAL A 63 3.61 9.38 0.88
C VAL A 63 4.82 9.83 0.07
N VAL A 64 4.59 10.45 -1.09
CA VAL A 64 5.60 11.10 -1.92
C VAL A 64 5.38 12.59 -1.86
N LEU A 65 6.39 13.32 -1.37
CA LEU A 65 6.30 14.75 -1.10
C LEU A 65 7.38 15.53 -1.87
N GLY A 66 7.06 16.76 -2.25
CA GLY A 66 8.04 17.69 -2.85
C GLY A 66 9.03 18.27 -1.86
N LYS A 67 8.67 18.34 -0.57
CA LYS A 67 9.56 18.78 0.50
C LYS A 67 9.80 17.64 1.50
N PRO A 68 11.01 17.56 2.09
CA PRO A 68 11.30 16.56 3.10
C PRO A 68 10.40 16.73 4.33
N LEU A 69 10.10 15.62 4.99
CA LEU A 69 9.41 15.65 6.28
C LEU A 69 10.35 16.18 7.38
N PRO A 70 9.80 16.79 8.44
CA PRO A 70 10.55 17.13 9.64
C PRO A 70 11.27 15.92 10.25
N SER A 71 12.47 16.12 10.79
CA SER A 71 13.29 15.02 11.32
C SER A 71 12.70 14.33 12.55
N ASP A 72 11.80 14.99 13.28
CA ASP A 72 11.11 14.46 14.44
C ASP A 72 10.11 13.34 14.09
N VAL A 73 9.56 13.36 12.86
CA VAL A 73 8.63 12.32 12.38
C VAL A 73 9.31 11.23 11.54
N ILE A 74 10.62 11.32 11.34
CA ILE A 74 11.40 10.34 10.56
C ILE A 74 12.20 9.43 11.49
N SER A 75 12.08 8.12 11.31
CA SER A 75 12.96 7.11 11.93
C SER A 75 12.78 5.76 11.23
N SER A 76 13.87 5.03 11.02
CA SER A 76 13.84 3.67 10.48
C SER A 76 13.54 2.59 11.53
N SER A 77 13.56 2.93 12.82
CA SER A 77 13.46 1.96 13.93
C SER A 77 12.33 2.24 14.92
N VAL A 78 11.84 3.48 14.99
CA VAL A 78 10.77 3.86 15.92
C VAL A 78 9.39 3.60 15.29
N LEU A 79 8.57 2.80 15.96
CA LEU A 79 7.20 2.50 15.54
C LEU A 79 6.36 3.79 15.42
N GLY A 80 5.60 3.90 14.33
CA GLY A 80 4.73 5.05 14.09
C GLY A 80 5.46 6.29 13.56
N LYS A 81 6.74 6.19 13.22
CA LYS A 81 7.48 7.20 12.45
C LYS A 81 7.69 6.74 11.01
N PHE A 82 7.88 7.70 10.10
CA PHE A 82 8.16 7.40 8.70
C PHE A 82 9.61 6.97 8.51
N LYS A 83 9.82 5.95 7.70
CA LYS A 83 11.13 5.61 7.17
C LYS A 83 11.35 6.40 5.87
N LEU A 84 12.50 7.06 5.74
CA LEU A 84 12.93 7.64 4.46
C LEU A 84 13.37 6.49 3.56
N GLU A 85 12.59 6.19 2.52
CA GLU A 85 12.87 5.08 1.59
C GLU A 85 13.75 5.52 0.42
N ASP A 86 13.38 6.59 -0.28
CA ASP A 86 14.02 7.03 -1.52
C ASP A 86 14.00 8.56 -1.66
N GLU A 87 15.07 9.12 -2.23
CA GLU A 87 15.12 10.52 -2.69
C GLU A 87 14.90 10.55 -4.21
N ILE A 88 13.69 10.98 -4.60
CA ILE A 88 13.21 10.91 -5.98
C ILE A 88 13.68 12.15 -6.77
N MET A 89 14.32 11.92 -7.92
CA MET A 89 14.72 12.98 -8.85
C MET A 89 13.61 13.30 -9.86
N LYS A 90 12.93 12.27 -10.34
CA LYS A 90 11.82 12.37 -11.32
C LYS A 90 10.85 11.22 -11.07
N GLY A 91 9.55 11.49 -11.16
CA GLY A 91 8.54 10.45 -11.05
C GLY A 91 7.23 10.81 -11.74
N TYR A 92 6.56 9.79 -12.26
CA TYR A 92 5.23 9.83 -12.86
C TYR A 92 4.28 9.01 -12.00
N PHE A 93 3.24 9.63 -11.47
CA PHE A 93 2.24 9.00 -10.59
C PHE A 93 0.87 9.13 -11.25
N LEU A 94 0.57 8.23 -12.19
CA LEU A 94 -0.57 8.38 -13.10
C LEU A 94 -1.89 7.91 -12.48
N ALA A 95 -1.85 6.87 -11.66
CA ALA A 95 -3.03 6.30 -11.01
C ALA A 95 -2.64 5.50 -9.75
N PRO A 96 -3.62 5.10 -8.91
CA PRO A 96 -3.35 4.22 -7.78
C PRO A 96 -2.60 2.95 -8.20
N LYS A 97 -1.43 2.71 -7.62
CA LYS A 97 -0.56 1.55 -7.91
C LYS A 97 -0.04 1.50 -9.37
N SER A 98 -0.03 2.66 -10.04
CA SER A 98 0.55 2.88 -11.36
C SER A 98 1.48 4.10 -11.31
N TYR A 99 2.76 3.83 -11.09
CA TYR A 99 3.78 4.87 -10.99
C TYR A 99 5.16 4.38 -11.40
N PHE A 100 5.99 5.33 -11.83
CA PHE A 100 7.42 5.15 -12.07
C PHE A 100 8.19 6.28 -11.40
N TYR A 101 9.36 6.00 -10.84
CA TYR A 101 10.29 7.05 -10.44
C TYR A 101 11.75 6.59 -10.51
N ALA A 102 12.63 7.57 -10.71
CA ALA A 102 14.08 7.40 -10.72
C ALA A 102 14.71 8.16 -9.53
N VAL A 103 15.69 7.54 -8.88
CA VAL A 103 16.45 8.14 -7.77
C VAL A 103 17.86 8.54 -8.22
N LYS A 104 18.52 9.38 -7.42
CA LYS A 104 19.82 9.99 -7.72
C LYS A 104 20.96 8.98 -8.00
N HIS A 105 20.83 7.73 -7.55
CA HIS A 105 21.83 6.67 -7.70
C HIS A 105 21.50 5.65 -8.80
N GLY A 106 20.63 6.00 -9.76
CA GLY A 106 20.33 5.16 -10.92
C GLY A 106 19.43 3.95 -10.64
N LYS A 107 18.88 3.85 -9.43
CA LYS A 107 17.79 2.90 -9.15
C LYS A 107 16.49 3.48 -9.72
N GLU A 108 15.76 2.61 -10.41
CA GLU A 108 14.44 2.90 -10.95
C GLU A 108 13.41 2.00 -10.29
N VAL A 109 12.23 2.55 -10.02
CA VAL A 109 11.12 1.82 -9.42
C VAL A 109 9.92 1.96 -10.34
N LEU A 110 9.47 0.83 -10.87
CA LEU A 110 8.28 0.73 -11.71
C LEU A 110 7.21 -0.12 -11.02
N LYS A 111 6.04 0.48 -10.80
CA LYS A 111 4.86 -0.18 -10.27
C LYS A 111 3.71 -0.03 -11.25
N TYR A 112 3.20 -1.15 -11.73
CA TYR A 112 1.98 -1.20 -12.53
C TYR A 112 1.17 -2.41 -12.12
N LYS A 113 -0.09 -2.19 -11.72
CA LYS A 113 -0.96 -3.25 -11.19
C LYS A 113 -1.99 -3.68 -12.23
N GLU A 114 -1.54 -4.29 -13.31
CA GLU A 114 -2.41 -4.89 -14.33
C GLU A 114 -1.69 -6.05 -15.05
N LEU A 115 -2.44 -6.80 -15.86
CA LEU A 115 -1.92 -7.92 -16.66
C LEU A 115 -0.88 -7.49 -17.72
N THR A 116 -0.87 -6.22 -18.11
CA THR A 116 0.05 -5.65 -19.11
C THR A 116 1.38 -5.18 -18.51
N LYS A 117 1.70 -5.52 -17.26
CA LYS A 117 2.94 -5.06 -16.59
C LYS A 117 4.21 -5.27 -17.40
N THR A 118 4.30 -6.35 -18.18
CA THR A 118 5.47 -6.66 -19.03
C THR A 118 5.70 -5.68 -20.18
N GLN A 119 4.68 -4.92 -20.56
CA GLN A 119 4.72 -3.96 -21.66
C GLN A 119 4.87 -2.51 -21.20
N VAL A 120 4.80 -2.26 -19.90
CA VAL A 120 4.91 -0.93 -19.32
C VAL A 120 6.38 -0.64 -19.03
N THR A 121 6.93 0.37 -19.71
CA THR A 121 8.31 0.84 -19.54
C THR A 121 8.34 2.25 -18.94
N PRO A 122 9.49 2.76 -18.50
CA PRO A 122 9.64 4.16 -18.09
C PRO A 122 9.16 5.15 -19.16
N GLU A 123 9.51 4.91 -20.42
CA GLU A 123 9.12 5.74 -21.57
C GLU A 123 7.60 5.77 -21.73
N TRP A 124 6.93 4.64 -21.50
CA TRP A 124 5.48 4.57 -21.52
C TRP A 124 4.84 5.52 -20.50
N PHE A 125 5.41 5.66 -19.30
CA PHE A 125 4.91 6.61 -18.30
C PHE A 125 5.07 8.06 -18.75
N GLU A 126 6.19 8.37 -19.41
CA GLU A 126 6.45 9.72 -19.95
C GLU A 126 5.46 10.06 -21.07
N GLU A 127 5.26 9.14 -22.01
CA GLU A 127 4.33 9.29 -23.13
C GLU A 127 2.88 9.39 -22.66
N GLN A 128 2.49 8.56 -21.67
CA GLN A 128 1.14 8.60 -21.10
C GLN A 128 0.89 9.88 -20.28
N TYR A 129 1.92 10.43 -19.64
CA TYR A 129 1.80 11.73 -18.97
C TYR A 129 1.62 12.87 -19.97
N ALA A 130 2.35 12.82 -21.10
CA ALA A 130 2.25 13.81 -22.17
C ALA A 130 0.90 13.79 -22.89
N ASP A 131 0.33 12.59 -23.09
CA ASP A 131 -1.00 12.40 -23.63
C ASP A 131 -1.82 11.41 -22.76
N PRO A 132 -2.63 11.91 -21.82
CA PRO A 132 -3.47 11.07 -20.97
C PRO A 132 -4.51 10.23 -21.72
N SER A 133 -4.85 10.61 -22.96
CA SER A 133 -5.81 9.89 -23.81
C SER A 133 -5.17 8.78 -24.64
N ARG A 134 -3.84 8.66 -24.59
CA ARG A 134 -3.09 7.64 -25.32
C ARG A 134 -3.57 6.24 -24.95
N THR A 135 -3.81 5.43 -25.97
CA THR A 135 -4.18 4.02 -25.85
C THR A 135 -3.21 3.16 -26.65
N VAL A 136 -2.75 2.05 -26.05
CA VAL A 136 -1.87 1.09 -26.71
C VAL A 136 -2.54 -0.27 -26.71
N MET A 137 -2.60 -0.92 -27.88
CA MET A 137 -3.08 -2.29 -27.99
C MET A 137 -1.98 -3.25 -27.53
N ALA A 138 -2.27 -4.00 -26.47
CA ALA A 138 -1.34 -4.90 -25.82
C ALA A 138 -1.88 -6.35 -25.88
N GLN A 139 -1.10 -7.29 -26.41
CA GLN A 139 -1.46 -8.71 -26.30
C GLN A 139 -1.05 -9.26 -24.93
N VAL A 140 -2.02 -9.74 -24.16
CA VAL A 140 -1.79 -10.35 -22.84
C VAL A 140 -2.30 -11.78 -22.81
N GLN A 141 -1.52 -12.66 -22.19
CA GLN A 141 -1.95 -14.02 -21.92
C GLN A 141 -2.53 -14.09 -20.51
N ALA A 142 -3.83 -14.39 -20.43
CA ALA A 142 -4.52 -14.64 -19.17
C ALA A 142 -4.33 -16.12 -18.76
N ASN A 143 -3.66 -16.36 -17.63
CA ASN A 143 -3.42 -17.72 -17.12
C ASN A 143 -4.57 -18.28 -16.28
N PHE A 144 -5.71 -17.59 -16.21
CA PHE A 144 -6.87 -18.08 -15.47
C PHE A 144 -7.70 -19.01 -16.34
N ARG A 145 -7.86 -20.25 -15.87
CA ARG A 145 -8.87 -21.18 -16.40
C ARG A 145 -10.23 -20.75 -15.90
N ILE A 146 -11.10 -20.33 -16.80
CA ILE A 146 -12.53 -20.26 -16.52
C ILE A 146 -13.00 -21.71 -16.42
N LYS A 147 -13.44 -22.13 -15.22
CA LYS A 147 -14.13 -23.40 -15.00
C LYS A 147 -15.62 -23.19 -15.15
#